data_AF-A4FQZ3-F1
#
_entry.id   AF-A4FQZ3-F1
#
_cell.length_a   1.000
_cell.length_b   1.000
_cell.length_c   1.000
_cell.angle_alpha   90.00
_cell.angle_beta   90.00
_cell.angle_gamma   90.00
#
_symmetry.space_group_name_H-M   'P 1'
#
loop_
_entity.id
_entity.type
_entity.pdbx_description
1 polymer ?
#
loop_
_entity_poly.entity_id
_entity_poly.type
_entity_poly.pdbx_seq_one_letter_code
_entity_poly.pdbx_strand_id
1 'polypeptide(L)'
;MLGTGLAGGMVWSFAVQAAMPSWFDPGDSCPEPEGASLRVVKTEFPPSAQCVITFDDGSAPLVHDYISPAKTTVLTLVAVVLVLLALAGAALLCHRLLRREGPDTPELPVGRRRPWVHVAGAALLGGIATSVGAMCAAVFTILGGIAGGIVLCAAFVLSTITAATVLDRGAGPGTGGASGPRRRGAAVGGIGGAAVVVAVVTGIALDVLGPSEVLSQWLPLAATLPFGLIAALQWLRPAKRTR
;
A
#
# COMPACT_ATOMS: atom_id res chain seq x y z
N MET A 1 2.88 15.06 -8.62
CA MET A 1 3.49 14.96 -7.27
C MET A 1 3.21 13.62 -6.64
N LEU A 2 1.98 13.31 -6.22
CA LEU A 2 1.67 12.01 -5.58
C LEU A 2 2.01 10.80 -6.46
N GLY A 3 1.49 10.76 -7.69
CA GLY A 3 1.80 9.67 -8.63
C GLY A 3 3.29 9.55 -8.94
N THR A 4 4.00 10.67 -9.08
CA THR A 4 5.45 10.71 -9.29
C THR A 4 6.21 10.16 -8.09
N GLY A 5 5.84 10.55 -6.87
CA GLY A 5 6.45 10.06 -5.64
C GLY A 5 6.24 8.56 -5.45
N LEU A 6 5.04 8.05 -5.77
CA LEU A 6 4.73 6.62 -5.67
C LEU A 6 5.42 5.80 -6.76
N ALA A 7 5.32 6.20 -8.03
CA ALA A 7 5.98 5.50 -9.13
C ALA A 7 7.51 5.55 -8.99
N GLY A 8 8.06 6.72 -8.65
CA GLY A 8 9.48 6.86 -8.37
C GLY A 8 9.90 6.07 -7.14
N GLY A 9 9.07 6.01 -6.10
CA GLY A 9 9.29 5.16 -4.91
C GLY A 9 9.38 3.67 -5.26
N MET A 10 8.52 3.19 -6.16
CA MET A 10 8.59 1.81 -6.66
C MET A 10 9.88 1.51 -7.41
N VAL A 11 10.23 2.38 -8.37
CA VAL A 11 11.48 2.23 -9.14
C VAL A 11 12.68 2.28 -8.21
N TRP A 12 12.66 3.17 -7.22
CA TRP A 12 13.70 3.28 -6.21
C TRP A 12 13.82 2.00 -5.38
N SER A 13 12.71 1.45 -4.87
CA SER A 13 12.71 0.20 -4.11
C SER A 13 13.27 -0.96 -4.94
N PHE A 14 12.87 -1.07 -6.20
CA PHE A 14 13.42 -2.07 -7.11
C PHE A 14 14.93 -1.88 -7.32
N ALA A 15 15.39 -0.64 -7.50
CA ALA A 15 16.81 -0.33 -7.67
C ALA A 15 17.65 -0.63 -6.41
N VAL A 16 17.09 -0.40 -5.21
CA VAL A 16 17.72 -0.76 -3.94
C VAL A 16 17.82 -2.28 -3.81
N GLN A 17 16.74 -3.01 -4.08
CA GLN A 17 16.74 -4.47 -3.97
C GLN A 17 17.66 -5.13 -5.00
N ALA A 18 17.69 -4.62 -6.24
CA ALA A 18 18.62 -5.08 -7.26
C ALA A 18 20.09 -4.74 -6.95
N ALA A 19 20.34 -3.79 -6.04
CA ALA A 19 21.67 -3.43 -5.58
C ALA A 19 22.12 -4.20 -4.33
N MET A 20 21.23 -4.95 -3.68
CA MET A 20 21.51 -5.76 -2.52
C MET A 20 21.71 -7.23 -2.92
N PRO A 21 22.48 -8.02 -2.15
CA PRO A 21 22.63 -9.44 -2.40
C PRO A 21 21.27 -10.13 -2.37
N SER A 22 21.09 -11.10 -3.27
CA SER A 22 19.78 -11.71 -3.49
C SER A 22 19.24 -12.32 -2.20
N TRP A 23 17.93 -12.21 -1.95
CA TRP A 23 17.31 -12.90 -0.82
C TRP A 23 17.24 -14.42 -1.07
N PHE A 24 17.09 -14.82 -2.33
CA PHE A 24 16.88 -16.22 -2.72
C PHE A 24 18.17 -17.05 -2.69
N ASP A 25 19.30 -16.45 -3.03
CA ASP A 25 20.62 -17.07 -2.99
C ASP A 25 21.68 -16.09 -2.45
N PRO A 26 21.83 -16.03 -1.11
CA PRO A 26 22.88 -15.24 -0.48
C PRO A 26 24.29 -15.81 -0.75
N GLY A 27 24.40 -17.12 -0.97
CA GLY A 27 25.68 -17.84 -1.14
C GLY A 27 26.33 -17.54 -2.49
N ASP A 28 25.53 -17.35 -3.54
CA ASP A 28 26.01 -16.89 -4.85
C ASP A 28 26.55 -15.44 -4.81
N SER A 29 26.00 -14.60 -3.92
CA SER A 29 26.44 -13.21 -3.81
C SER A 29 27.68 -13.08 -2.91
N CYS A 30 27.71 -13.80 -1.80
CA CYS A 30 28.80 -13.86 -0.82
C CYS A 30 29.33 -15.31 -0.77
N PRO A 31 30.35 -15.69 -1.56
CA PRO A 31 30.92 -17.03 -1.47
C PRO A 31 31.53 -17.25 -0.09
N GLU A 32 31.05 -18.27 0.62
CA GLU A 32 31.55 -18.67 1.94
C GLU A 32 32.90 -19.37 1.77
N PRO A 33 34.01 -18.80 2.28
CA PRO A 33 35.28 -19.50 2.28
C PRO A 33 35.24 -20.70 3.25
N GLU A 34 35.96 -21.78 2.93
CA GLU A 34 36.10 -22.91 3.86
C GLU A 34 36.66 -22.45 5.22
N GLY A 35 36.02 -22.87 6.31
CA GLY A 35 36.43 -22.51 7.68
C GLY A 35 36.09 -21.08 8.12
N ALA A 36 35.10 -20.46 7.47
CA ALA A 36 34.55 -19.18 7.86
C ALA A 36 33.03 -19.25 7.99
N SER A 37 32.47 -18.39 8.84
CA SER A 37 31.03 -18.16 8.95
C SER A 37 30.64 -16.86 8.25
N LEU A 38 29.55 -16.92 7.50
CA LEU A 38 29.01 -15.81 6.74
C LEU A 38 27.85 -15.11 7.47
N ARG A 39 27.90 -13.78 7.57
CA ARG A 39 26.75 -12.96 7.99
C ARG A 39 26.49 -11.84 6.99
N VAL A 40 25.31 -11.86 6.38
CA VAL A 40 24.83 -10.75 5.54
C VAL A 40 24.05 -9.76 6.41
N VAL A 41 24.49 -8.51 6.45
CA VAL A 41 23.82 -7.42 7.16
C VAL A 41 23.19 -6.49 6.13
N LYS A 42 21.86 -6.34 6.18
CA LYS A 42 21.10 -5.43 5.30
C LYS A 42 20.47 -4.33 6.14
N THR A 43 20.60 -3.09 5.70
CA THR A 43 19.89 -1.93 6.26
C THR A 43 19.15 -1.23 5.13
N GLU A 44 17.86 -0.97 5.32
CA GLU A 44 17.00 -0.38 4.29
C GLU A 44 17.12 1.16 4.23
N PHE A 45 17.46 1.79 5.35
CA PHE A 45 17.62 3.25 5.41
C PHE A 45 18.68 3.69 6.45
N PRO A 46 19.80 4.30 6.01
CA PRO A 46 20.24 4.42 4.61
C PRO A 46 20.48 3.02 4.00
N PRO A 47 20.27 2.84 2.67
CA PRO A 47 20.41 1.54 2.04
C PRO A 47 21.88 1.10 2.08
N SER A 48 22.17 0.05 2.83
CA SER A 48 23.48 -0.59 2.90
C SER A 48 23.34 -2.11 2.96
N ALA A 49 24.30 -2.79 2.37
CA ALA A 49 24.41 -4.24 2.47
C ALA A 49 25.88 -4.60 2.63
N GLN A 50 26.17 -5.42 3.64
CA GLN A 50 27.53 -5.82 4.01
C GLN A 50 27.61 -7.35 4.11
N CYS A 51 28.67 -7.89 3.55
CA CYS A 51 29.12 -9.26 3.76
C CYS A 51 30.12 -9.24 4.92
N VAL A 52 29.79 -9.86 6.05
CA VAL A 52 30.73 -10.00 7.18
C VAL A 52 31.17 -11.46 7.23
N ILE A 53 32.44 -11.71 6.90
CA ILE A 53 33.07 -13.03 6.92
C ILE A 53 33.89 -13.12 8.20
N THR A 54 33.57 -14.09 9.05
CA THR A 54 34.29 -14.33 10.31
C THR A 54 35.01 -15.67 10.20
N PHE A 55 36.33 -15.66 10.31
CA PHE A 55 37.15 -16.87 10.19
C PHE A 55 37.29 -17.58 11.53
N ASP A 56 37.26 -18.92 11.53
CA ASP A 56 37.37 -19.74 12.74
C ASP A 56 38.79 -19.73 13.35
N ASP A 57 39.77 -19.21 12.61
CA ASP A 57 41.18 -19.08 13.03
C ASP A 57 41.44 -17.88 13.96
N GLY A 58 40.41 -17.09 14.27
CA GLY A 58 40.52 -15.90 15.13
C GLY A 58 40.99 -14.64 14.41
N SER A 59 41.09 -14.65 13.08
CA SER A 59 41.38 -13.47 12.26
C SER A 59 40.30 -12.39 12.40
N ALA A 60 40.69 -11.13 12.15
CA ALA A 60 39.73 -10.03 12.12
C ALA A 60 38.66 -10.28 11.03
N PRO A 61 37.38 -9.95 11.29
CA PRO A 61 36.31 -10.17 10.33
C PRO A 61 36.54 -9.33 9.08
N LEU A 62 36.41 -9.97 7.91
CA LEU A 62 36.49 -9.29 6.62
C LEU A 62 35.11 -8.75 6.27
N VAL A 63 35.01 -7.44 6.06
CA VAL A 63 33.76 -6.77 5.69
C VAL A 63 33.84 -6.32 4.23
N HIS A 64 32.90 -6.78 3.41
CA HIS A 64 32.75 -6.36 2.02
C HIS A 64 31.43 -5.60 1.83
N ASP A 65 31.53 -4.36 1.36
CA ASP A 65 30.37 -3.50 1.08
C ASP A 65 29.83 -3.76 -0.33
N TYR A 66 28.56 -4.14 -0.45
CA TYR A 66 27.88 -4.32 -1.74
C TYR A 66 27.46 -3.00 -2.38
N ILE A 67 27.21 -2.00 -1.55
CA ILE A 67 26.76 -0.68 -1.98
C ILE A 67 27.84 0.29 -1.54
N SER A 68 28.48 0.94 -2.52
CA SER A 68 29.48 1.96 -2.21
C SER A 68 28.83 3.12 -1.45
N PRO A 69 29.57 3.82 -0.56
CA PRO A 69 29.04 4.94 0.20
C PRO A 69 28.40 6.03 -0.69
N ALA A 70 28.99 6.29 -1.85
CA ALA A 70 28.45 7.23 -2.84
C ALA A 70 27.07 6.79 -3.37
N LYS A 71 26.90 5.49 -3.70
CA LYS A 71 25.62 4.94 -4.16
C LYS A 71 24.58 4.99 -3.04
N THR A 72 24.96 4.66 -1.80
CA THR A 72 24.10 4.81 -0.62
C THR A 72 23.62 6.25 -0.45
N THR A 73 24.52 7.24 -0.50
CA THR A 73 24.16 8.66 -0.38
C THR A 73 23.17 9.08 -1.48
N VAL A 74 23.43 8.73 -2.74
CA VAL A 74 22.54 9.05 -3.86
C VAL A 74 21.17 8.41 -3.68
N LEU A 75 21.11 7.12 -3.33
CA LEU A 75 19.86 6.42 -3.09
C LEU A 75 19.09 7.04 -1.91
N THR A 76 19.74 7.40 -0.81
CA THR A 76 19.11 8.08 0.32
C THR A 76 18.52 9.44 -0.09
N LEU A 77 19.27 10.27 -0.82
CA LEU A 77 18.79 11.57 -1.26
C LEU A 77 17.57 11.44 -2.19
N VAL A 78 17.63 10.50 -3.14
CA VAL A 78 16.50 10.20 -4.04
C VAL A 78 15.29 9.74 -3.23
N ALA A 79 15.47 8.85 -2.24
CA ALA A 79 14.40 8.40 -1.36
C ALA A 79 13.72 9.56 -0.63
N VAL A 80 14.51 10.46 -0.03
CA VAL A 80 14.01 11.64 0.69
C VAL A 80 13.19 12.53 -0.25
N VAL A 81 13.69 12.83 -1.46
CA VAL A 81 12.97 13.64 -2.45
C VAL A 81 11.64 12.97 -2.84
N LEU A 82 11.63 11.67 -3.09
CA LEU A 82 10.42 10.92 -3.44
C LEU A 82 9.39 10.92 -2.32
N VAL A 83 9.83 10.75 -1.07
CA VAL A 83 8.98 10.85 0.13
C VAL A 83 8.38 12.24 0.24
N LEU A 84 9.17 13.30 0.07
CA LEU A 84 8.67 14.68 0.11
C LEU A 84 7.64 14.94 -1.01
N LEU A 85 7.87 14.44 -2.22
CA LEU A 85 6.91 14.54 -3.33
C LEU A 85 5.60 13.78 -3.04
N ALA A 86 5.70 12.59 -2.44
CA ALA A 86 4.54 11.80 -2.04
C ALA A 86 3.74 12.52 -0.94
N LEU A 87 4.42 13.01 0.10
CA LEU A 87 3.80 13.76 1.21
C LEU A 87 3.14 15.06 0.73
N ALA A 88 3.83 15.85 -0.10
CA ALA A 88 3.25 17.06 -0.69
C ALA A 88 2.04 16.74 -1.56
N GLY A 89 2.14 15.69 -2.38
CA GLY A 89 1.04 15.20 -3.20
C GLY A 89 -0.17 14.74 -2.37
N ALA A 90 0.07 14.01 -1.29
CA ALA A 90 -0.95 13.54 -0.36
C ALA A 90 -1.59 14.72 0.40
N ALA A 91 -0.80 15.68 0.87
CA ALA A 91 -1.30 16.88 1.54
C ALA A 91 -2.21 17.70 0.61
N LEU A 92 -1.81 17.89 -0.65
CA LEU A 92 -2.64 18.57 -1.66
C LEU A 92 -3.92 17.79 -1.97
N LEU A 93 -3.85 16.46 -2.05
CA LEU A 93 -5.02 15.60 -2.25
C LEU A 93 -5.98 15.72 -1.06
N CYS A 94 -5.49 15.56 0.17
CA CYS A 94 -6.27 15.74 1.39
C CYS A 94 -6.92 17.12 1.45
N HIS A 95 -6.16 18.17 1.17
CA HIS A 95 -6.67 19.53 1.13
C HIS A 95 -7.80 19.70 0.09
N ARG A 96 -7.66 19.12 -1.12
CA ARG A 96 -8.72 19.11 -2.14
C ARG A 96 -9.95 18.28 -1.76
N LEU A 97 -9.77 17.18 -1.01
CA LEU A 97 -10.88 16.38 -0.50
C LEU A 97 -11.64 17.10 0.63
N LEU A 98 -10.93 17.90 1.41
CA LEU A 98 -11.48 18.66 2.53
C LEU A 98 -12.08 20.00 2.11
N ARG A 99 -11.63 20.63 1.02
CA ARG A 99 -12.29 21.85 0.51
C ARG A 99 -13.67 21.53 -0.07
N ARG A 100 -14.67 22.29 0.38
CA ARG A 100 -16.00 22.32 -0.23
C ARG A 100 -15.88 23.17 -1.49
N GLU A 101 -15.87 22.53 -2.65
CA GLU A 101 -15.86 23.23 -3.93
C GLU A 101 -17.22 23.02 -4.60
N GLY A 102 -17.84 24.12 -5.01
CA GLY A 102 -18.97 24.15 -5.94
C GLY A 102 -20.36 24.37 -5.30
N PRO A 103 -21.27 25.04 -6.03
CA PRO A 103 -22.68 25.09 -5.67
C PRO A 103 -23.26 23.67 -5.61
N ASP A 104 -24.27 23.48 -4.78
CA ASP A 104 -24.92 22.18 -4.62
C ASP A 104 -25.46 21.70 -5.98
N THR A 105 -24.94 20.56 -6.45
CA THR A 105 -25.52 19.87 -7.59
C THR A 105 -26.95 19.46 -7.24
N PRO A 106 -27.93 19.66 -8.14
CA PRO A 106 -29.31 19.29 -7.88
C PRO A 106 -29.41 17.81 -7.51
N GLU A 107 -30.17 17.52 -6.46
CA GLU A 107 -30.41 16.15 -6.01
C GLU A 107 -31.11 15.38 -7.13
N LEU A 108 -30.39 14.40 -7.72
CA LEU A 108 -30.98 13.50 -8.70
C LEU A 108 -32.01 12.60 -8.00
N PRO A 109 -33.19 12.36 -8.59
CA PRO A 109 -34.18 11.45 -8.03
C PRO A 109 -33.55 10.07 -7.79
N VAL A 110 -33.68 9.58 -6.55
CA VAL A 110 -33.13 8.29 -6.15
C VAL A 110 -34.14 7.20 -6.50
N GLY A 111 -33.88 6.47 -7.59
CA GLY A 111 -34.63 5.27 -7.92
C GLY A 111 -34.43 4.15 -6.88
N ARG A 112 -35.44 3.30 -6.69
CA ARG A 112 -35.45 2.20 -5.70
C ARG A 112 -34.31 1.18 -5.86
N ARG A 113 -33.72 1.07 -7.05
CA ARG A 113 -32.57 0.18 -7.35
C ARG A 113 -31.20 0.80 -7.05
N ARG A 114 -31.11 2.13 -6.96
CA ARG A 114 -29.83 2.84 -6.83
C ARG A 114 -29.04 2.48 -5.56
N PRO A 115 -29.67 2.33 -4.37
CA PRO A 115 -28.96 1.88 -3.18
C PRO A 115 -28.34 0.50 -3.33
N TRP A 116 -29.09 -0.44 -3.92
CA TRP A 116 -28.63 -1.80 -4.15
C TRP A 116 -27.44 -1.84 -5.11
N VAL A 117 -27.49 -1.10 -6.21
CA VAL A 117 -26.37 -1.02 -7.16
C VAL A 117 -25.11 -0.44 -6.51
N HIS A 118 -25.25 0.58 -5.66
CA HIS A 118 -24.12 1.17 -4.95
C HIS A 118 -23.47 0.18 -3.97
N VAL A 119 -24.27 -0.45 -3.11
CA VAL A 119 -23.78 -1.38 -2.09
C VAL A 119 -23.19 -2.63 -2.72
N ALA A 120 -23.86 -3.21 -3.72
CA ALA A 120 -23.34 -4.37 -4.46
C ALA A 120 -22.06 -4.02 -5.22
N GLY A 121 -22.02 -2.86 -5.88
CA GLY A 121 -20.81 -2.37 -6.55
C GLY A 121 -19.65 -2.15 -5.59
N ALA A 122 -19.91 -1.65 -4.38
CA ALA A 122 -18.88 -1.46 -3.36
C ALA A 122 -18.38 -2.80 -2.83
N ALA A 123 -19.27 -3.76 -2.57
CA ALA A 123 -18.89 -5.12 -2.17
C ALA A 123 -18.03 -5.81 -3.26
N LEU A 124 -18.42 -5.69 -4.53
CA LEU A 124 -17.64 -6.20 -5.66
C LEU A 124 -16.26 -5.53 -5.75
N LEU A 125 -16.20 -4.20 -5.56
CA LEU A 125 -14.93 -3.48 -5.47
C LEU A 125 -14.06 -4.02 -4.33
N GLY A 126 -14.65 -4.36 -3.19
CA GLY A 126 -13.95 -5.01 -2.08
C GLY A 126 -13.34 -6.35 -2.48
N GLY A 127 -14.11 -7.21 -3.17
CA GLY A 127 -13.60 -8.49 -3.70
C GLY A 127 -12.43 -8.31 -4.66
N ILE A 128 -12.55 -7.40 -5.62
CA ILE A 128 -11.47 -7.06 -6.57
C ILE A 128 -10.25 -6.52 -5.82
N ALA A 129 -10.46 -5.61 -4.88
CA ALA A 129 -9.40 -5.02 -4.07
C ALA A 129 -8.64 -6.10 -3.29
N THR A 130 -9.34 -7.05 -2.66
CA THR A 130 -8.72 -8.19 -1.98
C THR A 130 -7.87 -9.02 -2.94
N SER A 131 -8.38 -9.39 -4.12
CA SER A 131 -7.62 -10.18 -5.10
C SER A 131 -6.36 -9.45 -5.58
N VAL A 132 -6.49 -8.15 -5.88
CA VAL A 132 -5.35 -7.32 -6.27
C VAL A 132 -4.37 -7.16 -5.11
N GLY A 133 -4.86 -6.96 -3.89
CA GLY A 133 -4.04 -6.83 -2.69
C GLY A 133 -3.22 -8.08 -2.40
N ALA A 134 -3.80 -9.27 -2.57
CA ALA A 134 -3.09 -10.54 -2.46
C ALA A 134 -1.99 -10.69 -3.54
N MET A 135 -2.29 -10.31 -4.79
CA MET A 135 -1.28 -10.28 -5.85
C MET A 135 -0.15 -9.29 -5.55
N CYS A 136 -0.49 -8.11 -5.02
CA CYS A 136 0.47 -7.11 -4.57
C CYS A 136 1.36 -7.63 -3.43
N ALA A 137 0.82 -8.41 -2.51
CA ALA A 137 1.60 -9.08 -1.47
C ALA A 137 2.60 -10.08 -2.04
N ALA A 138 2.20 -10.91 -3.00
CA ALA A 138 3.12 -11.82 -3.68
C ALA A 138 4.28 -11.05 -4.34
N VAL A 139 3.95 -9.97 -5.06
CA VAL A 139 4.95 -9.06 -5.67
C VAL A 139 5.86 -8.44 -4.61
N PHE A 140 5.31 -7.98 -3.48
CA PHE A 140 6.07 -7.40 -2.37
C PHE A 140 7.10 -8.39 -1.79
N THR A 141 6.67 -9.62 -1.52
CA THR A 141 7.54 -10.67 -0.98
C THR A 141 8.70 -10.99 -1.92
N ILE A 142 8.48 -10.86 -3.24
CA ILE A 142 9.50 -11.16 -4.26
C ILE A 142 10.43 -9.95 -4.53
N LEU A 143 9.90 -8.72 -4.55
CA LEU A 143 10.58 -7.59 -5.22
C LEU A 143 10.84 -6.36 -4.35
N GLY A 144 10.22 -6.21 -3.18
CA GLY A 144 10.01 -4.88 -2.61
C GLY A 144 10.81 -4.52 -1.37
N GLY A 145 10.99 -5.47 -0.45
CA GLY A 145 11.31 -5.16 0.96
C GLY A 145 10.34 -4.15 1.57
N ILE A 146 10.59 -3.76 2.82
CA ILE A 146 9.63 -2.94 3.62
C ILE A 146 9.27 -1.64 2.89
N ALA A 147 10.25 -0.95 2.29
CA ALA A 147 10.02 0.31 1.61
C ALA A 147 9.11 0.17 0.38
N GLY A 148 9.33 -0.85 -0.46
CA GLY A 148 8.46 -1.11 -1.62
C GLY A 148 7.04 -1.46 -1.20
N GLY A 149 6.88 -2.17 -0.08
CA GLY A 149 5.58 -2.49 0.50
C GLY A 149 4.80 -1.25 0.92
N ILE A 150 5.44 -0.29 1.56
CA ILE A 150 4.79 0.97 1.97
C ILE A 150 4.26 1.72 0.75
N VAL A 151 5.08 1.84 -0.30
CA VAL A 151 4.68 2.53 -1.55
C VAL A 151 3.53 1.80 -2.23
N LEU A 152 3.59 0.46 -2.29
CA LEU A 152 2.55 -0.37 -2.89
C LEU A 152 1.22 -0.23 -2.15
N CYS A 153 1.25 -0.30 -0.82
CA CYS A 153 0.07 -0.13 0.02
C CYS A 153 -0.55 1.25 -0.19
N ALA A 154 0.26 2.32 -0.23
CA ALA A 154 -0.23 3.66 -0.49
C ALA A 154 -0.87 3.79 -1.87
N ALA A 155 -0.22 3.28 -2.93
CA ALA A 155 -0.76 3.29 -4.28
C ALA A 155 -2.07 2.49 -4.39
N PHE A 156 -2.14 1.34 -3.72
CA PHE A 156 -3.32 0.50 -3.65
C PHE A 156 -4.50 1.22 -2.99
N VAL A 157 -4.30 1.81 -1.81
CA VAL A 157 -5.35 2.57 -1.09
C VAL A 157 -5.84 3.77 -1.91
N LEU A 158 -4.95 4.47 -2.62
CA LEU A 158 -5.35 5.58 -3.49
C LEU A 158 -6.16 5.11 -4.71
N SER A 159 -5.86 3.92 -5.22
CA SER A 159 -6.59 3.31 -6.33
C SER A 159 -8.00 2.90 -5.89
N THR A 160 -8.14 2.32 -4.70
CA THR A 160 -9.47 1.98 -4.14
C THR A 160 -10.29 3.23 -3.83
N ILE A 161 -9.67 4.31 -3.31
CA ILE A 161 -10.33 5.63 -3.15
C ILE A 161 -10.86 6.15 -4.50
N THR A 162 -10.04 6.05 -5.55
CA THR A 162 -10.41 6.54 -6.89
C THR A 162 -11.57 5.73 -7.46
N ALA A 163 -11.49 4.40 -7.43
CA ALA A 163 -12.54 3.50 -7.90
C ALA A 163 -13.86 3.71 -7.12
N ALA A 164 -13.79 3.79 -5.79
CA ALA A 164 -14.95 4.05 -4.95
C ALA A 164 -15.57 5.43 -5.23
N THR A 165 -14.75 6.45 -5.54
CA THR A 165 -15.25 7.77 -5.93
C THR A 165 -15.96 7.75 -7.27
N VAL A 166 -15.46 6.99 -8.26
CA VAL A 166 -16.13 6.79 -9.55
C VAL A 166 -17.46 6.06 -9.36
N LEU A 167 -17.46 4.99 -8.56
CA LEU A 167 -18.67 4.25 -8.21
C LEU A 167 -19.70 5.16 -7.52
N ASP A 168 -19.29 5.97 -6.54
CA ASP A 168 -20.20 6.87 -5.82
C ASP A 168 -20.79 7.97 -6.73
N ARG A 169 -20.03 8.45 -7.72
CA ARG A 169 -20.58 9.39 -8.72
C ARG A 169 -21.71 8.77 -9.55
N GLY A 170 -21.58 7.50 -9.92
CA GLY A 170 -22.56 6.79 -10.76
C GLY A 170 -23.76 6.26 -9.98
N ALA A 171 -23.54 5.72 -8.78
CA ALA A 171 -24.54 4.97 -8.04
C ALA A 171 -24.79 5.49 -6.61
N GLY A 172 -23.96 6.40 -6.09
CA GLY A 172 -24.01 6.84 -4.70
C GLY A 172 -25.24 7.69 -4.35
N PRO A 173 -25.41 8.06 -3.07
CA PRO A 173 -26.58 8.79 -2.54
C PRO A 173 -26.88 10.13 -3.18
N GLY A 174 -25.92 10.73 -3.90
CA GLY A 174 -26.10 12.04 -4.56
C GLY A 174 -26.13 13.25 -3.63
N THR A 175 -26.03 13.07 -2.31
CA THR A 175 -26.04 14.16 -1.32
C THR A 175 -24.69 14.92 -1.25
N GLY A 176 -24.66 16.15 -0.73
CA GLY A 176 -23.40 16.84 -0.38
C GLY A 176 -22.66 17.58 -1.51
N GLY A 177 -23.37 17.93 -2.59
CA GLY A 177 -22.85 18.78 -3.66
C GLY A 177 -21.67 18.16 -4.44
N ALA A 178 -20.89 18.99 -5.14
CA ALA A 178 -19.82 18.52 -6.04
C ALA A 178 -18.66 17.81 -5.32
N SER A 179 -18.48 18.06 -4.01
CA SER A 179 -17.47 17.38 -3.17
C SER A 179 -17.99 16.09 -2.50
N GLY A 180 -19.30 15.87 -2.46
CA GLY A 180 -19.94 14.73 -1.81
C GLY A 180 -19.38 13.37 -2.24
N PRO A 181 -19.27 13.10 -3.57
CA PRO A 181 -18.75 11.84 -4.04
C PRO A 181 -17.28 11.58 -3.70
N ARG A 182 -16.46 12.64 -3.65
CA ARG A 182 -15.05 12.52 -3.28
C ARG A 182 -14.89 12.07 -1.82
N ARG A 183 -15.69 12.65 -0.91
CA ARG A 183 -15.64 12.32 0.52
C ARG A 183 -16.18 10.92 0.81
N ARG A 184 -17.30 10.55 0.19
CA ARG A 184 -17.89 9.21 0.33
C ARG A 184 -17.02 8.13 -0.28
N GLY A 185 -16.49 8.38 -1.48
CA GLY A 185 -15.52 7.50 -2.14
C GLY A 185 -14.24 7.34 -1.33
N ALA A 186 -13.71 8.43 -0.76
CA ALA A 186 -12.55 8.36 0.14
C ALA A 186 -12.83 7.55 1.41
N ALA A 187 -14.04 7.63 1.98
CA ALA A 187 -14.41 6.81 3.13
C ALA A 187 -14.49 5.32 2.76
N VAL A 188 -15.21 4.97 1.69
CA VAL A 188 -15.38 3.57 1.25
C VAL A 188 -14.04 2.97 0.81
N GLY A 189 -13.38 3.62 -0.15
CA GLY A 189 -12.15 3.13 -0.73
C GLY A 189 -10.95 3.23 0.21
N GLY A 190 -10.88 4.28 1.05
CA GLY A 190 -9.78 4.48 1.98
C GLY A 190 -9.82 3.50 3.16
N ILE A 191 -10.96 3.41 3.85
CA ILE A 191 -11.12 2.48 4.98
C ILE A 191 -11.13 1.03 4.47
N GLY A 192 -11.84 0.75 3.39
CA GLY A 192 -11.85 -0.58 2.77
C GLY A 192 -10.47 -1.01 2.27
N GLY A 193 -9.77 -0.12 1.55
CA GLY A 193 -8.41 -0.38 1.08
C GLY A 193 -7.42 -0.60 2.23
N ALA A 194 -7.51 0.21 3.29
CA ALA A 194 -6.69 0.04 4.49
C ALA A 194 -6.98 -1.30 5.20
N ALA A 195 -8.26 -1.72 5.27
CA ALA A 195 -8.62 -3.01 5.83
C ALA A 195 -8.01 -4.18 5.04
N VAL A 196 -7.99 -4.10 3.71
CA VAL A 196 -7.32 -5.10 2.85
C VAL A 196 -5.82 -5.12 3.12
N VAL A 197 -5.16 -3.97 3.17
CA VAL A 197 -3.72 -3.88 3.49
C VAL A 197 -3.41 -4.53 4.84
N VAL A 198 -4.17 -4.16 5.89
CA VAL A 198 -3.99 -4.73 7.24
C VAL A 198 -4.21 -6.23 7.21
N ALA A 199 -5.23 -6.71 6.51
CA ALA A 199 -5.55 -8.13 6.47
C ALA A 199 -4.45 -8.93 5.76
N VAL A 200 -3.94 -8.41 4.66
CA VAL A 200 -2.86 -9.03 3.88
C VAL A 200 -1.55 -9.05 4.66
N VAL A 201 -1.15 -7.94 5.29
CA VAL A 201 0.07 -7.87 6.11
C VAL A 201 -0.03 -8.78 7.33
N THR A 202 -1.18 -8.79 8.00
CA THR A 202 -1.44 -9.69 9.13
C THR A 202 -1.39 -11.15 8.68
N GLY A 203 -1.97 -11.48 7.53
CA GLY A 203 -1.92 -12.83 6.96
C GLY A 203 -0.49 -13.31 6.74
N ILE A 204 0.36 -12.49 6.10
CA ILE A 204 1.79 -12.80 5.92
C ILE A 204 2.48 -13.01 7.27
N ALA A 205 2.23 -12.13 8.25
CA ALA A 205 2.84 -12.26 9.57
C ALA A 205 2.40 -13.55 10.29
N LEU A 206 1.13 -13.94 10.17
CA LEU A 206 0.61 -15.18 10.75
C LEU A 206 1.21 -16.42 10.08
N ASP A 207 1.35 -16.42 8.75
CA ASP A 207 1.98 -17.54 8.04
C ASP A 207 3.44 -17.73 8.48
N VAL A 208 4.17 -16.64 8.77
CA VAL A 208 5.55 -16.70 9.29
C VAL A 208 5.60 -17.18 10.76
N LEU A 209 4.63 -16.78 11.58
CA LEU A 209 4.62 -17.05 13.03
C LEU A 209 3.96 -18.39 13.41
N GLY A 210 3.36 -19.09 12.43
CA GLY A 210 2.74 -20.41 12.62
C GLY A 210 1.36 -20.53 13.27
N PRO A 211 0.52 -19.50 13.54
CA PRO A 211 -0.80 -19.72 14.13
C PRO A 211 -1.88 -19.78 13.04
N SER A 212 -2.31 -21.00 12.71
CA SER A 212 -3.53 -21.37 11.96
C SER A 212 -3.66 -20.90 10.50
N GLU A 213 -3.47 -21.83 9.55
CA GLU A 213 -3.80 -21.68 8.12
C GLU A 213 -5.25 -21.25 7.87
N VAL A 214 -6.16 -21.60 8.78
CA VAL A 214 -7.57 -21.23 8.69
C VAL A 214 -7.72 -19.70 8.75
N LEU A 215 -7.08 -19.04 9.71
CA LEU A 215 -7.26 -17.61 9.90
C LEU A 215 -6.64 -16.80 8.73
N SER A 216 -5.49 -17.24 8.20
CA SER A 216 -4.83 -16.57 7.07
C SER A 216 -5.63 -16.65 5.77
N GLN A 217 -6.39 -17.72 5.54
CA GLN A 217 -7.25 -17.87 4.36
C GLN A 217 -8.53 -17.00 4.41
N TRP A 218 -9.12 -16.81 5.59
CA TRP A 218 -10.38 -16.06 5.72
C TRP A 218 -10.19 -14.56 5.90
N LEU A 219 -9.05 -14.09 6.41
CA LEU A 219 -8.78 -12.66 6.63
C LEU A 219 -8.96 -11.80 5.37
N PRO A 220 -8.41 -12.17 4.21
CA PRO A 220 -8.56 -11.39 2.98
C PRO A 220 -10.03 -11.28 2.55
N LEU A 221 -10.82 -12.34 2.73
CA LEU A 221 -12.26 -12.35 2.43
C LEU A 221 -13.02 -11.43 3.39
N ALA A 222 -12.72 -11.47 4.68
CA ALA A 222 -13.33 -10.58 5.67
C ALA A 222 -13.03 -9.09 5.38
N ALA A 223 -11.88 -8.78 4.79
CA ALA A 223 -11.49 -7.43 4.40
C ALA A 223 -12.33 -6.83 3.26
N THR A 224 -13.19 -7.62 2.60
CA THR A 224 -14.16 -7.12 1.61
C THR A 224 -15.37 -6.45 2.27
N LEU A 225 -15.75 -6.89 3.48
CA LEU A 225 -16.96 -6.44 4.18
C LEU A 225 -17.01 -4.94 4.45
N PRO A 226 -15.92 -4.26 4.85
CA PRO A 226 -15.93 -2.82 5.09
C PRO A 226 -16.42 -2.00 3.90
N PHE A 227 -16.13 -2.40 2.65
CA PHE A 227 -16.57 -1.66 1.47
C PHE A 227 -18.10 -1.61 1.37
N GLY A 228 -18.75 -2.78 1.45
CA GLY A 228 -20.21 -2.89 1.39
C GLY A 228 -20.88 -2.24 2.60
N LEU A 229 -20.34 -2.47 3.81
CA LEU A 229 -20.90 -1.93 5.05
C LEU A 229 -20.86 -0.40 5.08
N ILE A 230 -19.74 0.21 4.72
CA ILE A 230 -19.62 1.68 4.68
C ILE A 230 -20.54 2.25 3.61
N ALA A 231 -20.62 1.63 2.42
CA ALA A 231 -21.54 2.06 1.37
C ALA A 231 -23.00 1.96 1.83
N ALA A 232 -23.39 0.93 2.58
CA ALA A 232 -24.73 0.80 3.15
C ALA A 232 -25.02 1.87 4.19
N LEU A 233 -24.07 2.14 5.11
CA LEU A 233 -24.18 3.19 6.13
C LEU A 233 -24.36 4.59 5.52
N GLN A 234 -23.82 4.84 4.32
CA GLN A 234 -24.01 6.12 3.63
C GLN A 234 -25.45 6.37 3.20
N TRP A 235 -26.26 5.32 3.02
CA TRP A 235 -27.69 5.42 2.73
C TRP A 235 -28.56 5.56 3.98
N LEU A 236 -28.02 5.24 5.16
CA LEU A 236 -28.74 5.35 6.43
C LEU A 236 -28.70 6.77 7.02
N ARG A 237 -27.82 7.64 6.52
CA ARG A 237 -27.75 9.03 6.99
C ARG A 237 -28.90 9.84 6.39
N PRO A 238 -29.86 10.33 7.19
CA PRO A 238 -30.93 11.16 6.66
C PRO A 238 -30.33 12.42 6.05
N ALA A 239 -30.71 12.73 4.81
CA ALA A 239 -30.44 14.04 4.23
C ALA A 239 -31.08 15.06 5.18
N LYS A 240 -30.26 15.90 5.83
CA LYS A 240 -30.79 17.09 6.52
C LYS A 240 -31.45 17.93 5.44
N ARG A 241 -32.77 17.80 5.29
CA ARG A 241 -33.61 18.73 4.55
C ARG A 241 -33.48 20.08 5.24
N THR A 242 -32.57 20.92 4.78
CA THR A 242 -32.65 22.35 5.01
C THR A 242 -33.90 22.81 4.26
N ARG A 243 -34.96 23.10 5.03
CA ARG A 243 -36.12 23.86 4.56
C ARG A 243 -35.70 25.28 4.22
#